data_AF-A0A382B2D9-F1
#
_entry.id   AF-A0A382B2D9-F1
#
_cell.length_a   1.000
_cell.length_b   1.000
_cell.length_c   1.000
_cell.angle_alpha   90.00
_cell.angle_beta   90.00
_cell.angle_gamma   90.00
#
_symmetry.space_group_name_H-M   'P 1'
#
loop_
_entity.id
_entity.type
_entity.pdbx_description
1 polymer ?
#
loop_
_entity_poly.entity_id
_entity_poly.type
_entity_poly.pdbx_seq_one_letter_code
_entity_poly.pdbx_strand_id
1 'polypeptide(L)'
;MAKQPLTRRNFLKGKTKPRPELDRLNPEWPTQRVAKLYRKFLEKQPPYYHPAISEEAQPPLAVTASLNSMRDVDWDQSAAVHLLGRTMFGSTYTDINNSTSDSLSNTVNTLLQELETAEPPGDWVNEPPPAWDQLTYDEVQAVMEQYREWMWQIA
;
A
#
# COMPACT_ATOMS: atom_id res chain seq x y z
N MET A 1 -11.43 37.59 7.32
CA MET A 1 -10.50 36.73 8.09
C MET A 1 -9.44 37.61 8.74
N ALA A 2 -9.41 37.71 10.07
CA ALA A 2 -8.49 38.58 10.79
C ALA A 2 -7.06 37.98 10.77
N LYS A 3 -6.09 38.75 10.27
CA LYS A 3 -4.67 38.38 10.28
C LYS A 3 -4.16 38.48 11.73
N GLN A 4 -3.83 37.34 12.35
CA GLN A 4 -3.24 37.37 13.70
C GLN A 4 -1.90 38.12 13.68
N PRO A 5 -1.63 39.01 14.66
CA PRO A 5 -0.41 39.80 14.68
C PRO A 5 0.83 38.92 14.93
N LEU A 6 1.89 39.16 14.17
CA LEU A 6 3.17 38.45 14.30
C LEU A 6 3.82 38.79 15.65
N THR A 7 3.78 37.86 16.60
CA THR A 7 4.41 37.99 17.93
C THR A 7 5.93 37.75 17.86
N ARG A 8 6.76 38.41 18.69
CA ARG A 8 8.23 38.18 18.75
C ARG A 8 8.62 36.70 18.94
N ARG A 9 7.79 35.90 19.64
CA ARG A 9 7.95 34.43 19.75
C ARG A 9 7.85 33.72 18.39
N ASN A 10 6.99 34.20 17.49
CA ASN A 10 6.81 33.66 16.13
C ASN A 10 7.92 34.12 15.18
N PHE A 11 8.66 35.18 15.52
CA PHE A 11 9.82 35.65 14.75
C PHE A 11 11.09 34.83 15.07
N LEU A 12 11.25 34.42 16.33
CA LEU A 12 12.39 33.62 16.79
C LEU A 12 12.24 32.12 16.48
N LYS A 13 11.00 31.62 16.45
CA LYS A 13 10.70 30.28 15.94
C LYS A 13 10.48 30.40 14.44
N GLY A 14 11.51 30.14 13.64
CA GLY A 14 11.37 30.04 12.18
C GLY A 14 10.14 29.19 11.83
N LYS A 15 9.42 29.56 10.76
CA LYS A 15 8.20 28.87 10.33
C LYS A 15 8.50 27.39 10.10
N THR A 16 8.02 26.52 10.98
CA THR A 16 8.05 25.07 10.76
C THR A 16 7.10 24.77 9.60
N LYS A 17 7.60 24.09 8.57
CA LYS A 17 6.75 23.64 7.46
C LYS A 17 5.64 22.74 8.03
N PRO A 18 4.36 22.96 7.65
CA PRO A 18 3.29 22.06 8.06
C PRO A 18 3.58 20.66 7.51
N ARG A 19 3.37 19.65 8.35
CA ARG A 19 3.58 18.23 8.04
C ARG A 19 2.26 17.46 8.11
N PRO A 20 1.35 17.66 7.13
CA PRO A 20 0.03 17.02 7.13
C PRO A 20 0.10 15.50 7.06
N GLU A 21 1.21 14.92 6.61
CA GLU A 21 1.46 13.49 6.58
C GLU A 21 1.45 12.86 7.99
N LEU A 22 1.89 13.59 9.01
CA LEU A 22 1.96 13.10 10.39
C LEU A 22 0.59 12.97 11.05
N ASP A 23 -0.42 13.69 10.54
CA ASP A 23 -1.78 13.63 11.08
C ASP A 23 -2.54 12.38 10.60
N ARG A 24 -2.04 11.69 9.57
CA ARG A 24 -2.58 10.40 9.11
C ARG A 24 -2.06 9.21 9.92
N LEU A 25 -1.08 9.42 10.79
CA LEU A 25 -0.55 8.36 11.64
C LEU A 25 -1.63 7.89 12.60
N ASN A 26 -1.80 6.57 12.72
CA ASN A 26 -2.74 6.00 13.68
C ASN A 26 -2.26 6.34 15.12
N PRO A 27 -3.03 7.09 15.91
CA PRO A 27 -2.64 7.48 17.26
C PRO A 27 -2.55 6.29 18.23
N GLU A 28 -3.18 5.17 17.91
CA GLU A 28 -3.20 3.96 18.74
C GLU A 28 -2.11 2.95 18.38
N TRP A 29 -1.39 3.11 17.25
CA TRP A 29 -0.45 2.10 16.76
C TRP A 29 1.00 2.38 17.14
N PRO A 30 1.77 1.37 17.60
CA PRO A 30 1.34 0.06 18.11
C PRO A 30 0.63 0.17 19.46
N THR A 31 1.04 1.16 20.26
CA THR A 31 0.33 1.70 21.42
C THR A 31 0.48 3.21 21.45
N GLN A 32 -0.40 3.92 22.17
CA GLN A 32 -0.38 5.39 22.24
C GLN A 32 0.97 5.97 22.67
N ARG A 33 1.70 5.28 23.55
CA ARG A 33 3.05 5.68 23.98
C ARG A 33 3.99 5.67 22.80
N VAL A 34 4.06 4.54 22.09
CA VAL A 34 4.96 4.34 20.95
C VAL A 34 4.56 5.22 19.77
N ALA A 35 3.26 5.41 19.50
CA ALA A 35 2.76 6.31 18.47
C ALA A 35 3.29 7.75 18.64
N LYS A 36 3.29 8.25 19.88
CA LYS A 36 3.85 9.58 20.21
C LYS A 36 5.36 9.64 19.98
N LEU A 37 6.08 8.56 20.29
CA LEU A 37 7.52 8.45 20.04
C LEU A 37 7.81 8.44 18.54
N TYR A 38 7.07 7.64 17.79
CA TYR A 38 7.20 7.51 16.34
C TYR A 38 6.91 8.83 15.63
N ARG A 39 5.86 9.56 16.03
CA ARG A 39 5.57 10.90 15.51
C ARG A 39 6.76 11.85 15.71
N LYS A 40 7.35 11.88 16.91
CA LYS A 40 8.54 12.70 17.21
C LYS A 40 9.77 12.24 16.42
N PHE A 41 9.92 10.93 16.20
CA PHE A 41 10.99 10.38 15.39
C PHE A 41 10.88 10.87 13.94
N LEU A 42 9.70 10.76 13.32
CA LEU A 42 9.45 11.24 11.96
C LEU A 42 9.58 12.76 11.81
N GLU A 43 9.18 13.54 12.83
CA GLU A 43 9.42 14.99 12.88
C GLU A 43 10.91 15.33 12.76
N LYS A 44 11.78 14.57 13.44
CA LYS A 44 13.23 14.74 13.39
C LYS A 44 13.83 14.18 12.09
N GLN A 45 13.42 12.98 11.70
CA GLN A 45 13.96 12.22 10.58
C GLN A 45 12.81 11.79 9.65
N PRO A 46 12.50 12.57 8.60
CA PRO A 46 11.47 12.18 7.64
C PRO A 46 11.89 10.91 6.87
N PRO A 47 10.94 10.10 6.40
CA PRO A 47 11.22 8.93 5.57
C PRO A 47 11.84 9.37 4.23
N TYR A 48 12.67 8.51 3.64
CA TYR A 48 13.40 8.81 2.40
C TYR A 48 12.46 8.99 1.20
N TYR A 49 11.41 8.18 1.13
CA TYR A 49 10.36 8.32 0.13
C TYR A 49 9.07 8.82 0.77
N HIS A 50 8.61 9.98 0.31
CA HIS A 50 7.27 10.47 0.54
C HIS A 50 6.58 10.66 -0.83
N PRO A 51 5.54 9.88 -1.17
CA PRO A 51 4.76 10.21 -2.36
C PRO A 51 4.09 11.58 -2.12
N ALA A 52 4.10 12.44 -3.14
CA ALA A 52 3.41 13.72 -3.05
C ALA A 52 1.93 13.48 -2.75
N ILE A 53 1.36 14.28 -1.85
CA ILE A 53 -0.07 14.20 -1.55
C ILE A 53 -0.82 14.69 -2.78
N SER A 54 -1.56 13.79 -3.42
CA SER A 54 -2.57 14.19 -4.40
C SER A 54 -3.81 14.65 -3.63
N GLU A 55 -4.09 15.95 -3.70
CA GLU A 55 -5.37 16.53 -3.24
C GLU A 55 -6.46 16.37 -4.32
N GLU A 56 -6.12 15.84 -5.50
CA GLU A 56 -7.04 15.66 -6.60
C GLU A 56 -7.96 14.46 -6.35
N ALA A 57 -9.26 14.74 -6.23
CA ALA A 57 -10.29 13.72 -6.23
C ALA A 57 -10.19 12.90 -7.52
N GLN A 58 -9.94 11.60 -7.40
CA GLN A 58 -9.88 10.70 -8.54
C GLN A 58 -11.26 10.71 -9.25
N PRO A 59 -11.30 10.81 -10.59
CA PRO A 59 -12.55 10.80 -11.32
C PRO A 59 -13.29 9.47 -11.07
N PRO A 60 -14.64 9.49 -11.00
CA PRO A 60 -15.41 8.28 -10.83
C PRO A 60 -15.15 7.33 -12.00
N LEU A 61 -14.92 6.04 -11.70
CA LEU A 61 -14.75 5.02 -12.73
C LEU A 61 -16.06 4.89 -13.52
N ALA A 62 -15.99 5.09 -14.84
CA ALA A 62 -17.12 4.90 -15.74
C ALA A 62 -17.37 3.39 -15.97
N VAL A 63 -17.99 2.73 -15.00
CA VAL A 63 -18.33 1.30 -15.10
C VAL A 63 -19.81 1.13 -15.37
N THR A 64 -20.16 0.53 -16.51
CA THR A 64 -21.52 0.10 -16.80
C THR A 64 -21.77 -1.25 -16.13
N ALA A 65 -22.49 -1.26 -15.01
CA ALA A 65 -22.98 -2.50 -14.41
C ALA A 65 -24.11 -3.06 -15.28
N SER A 66 -23.86 -4.16 -15.99
CA SER A 66 -24.90 -4.90 -16.71
C SER A 66 -25.32 -6.10 -15.87
N LEU A 67 -26.63 -6.28 -15.70
CA LEU A 67 -27.22 -7.47 -15.08
C LEU A 67 -27.49 -8.59 -16.11
N ASN A 68 -27.01 -8.41 -17.34
CA ASN A 68 -27.23 -9.41 -18.38
C ASN A 68 -26.49 -10.69 -18.01
N SER A 69 -27.27 -11.77 -17.96
CA SER A 69 -26.78 -13.11 -17.72
C SER A 69 -25.84 -13.52 -18.85
N MET A 70 -24.52 -13.49 -18.62
CA MET A 70 -23.48 -14.02 -19.53
C MET A 70 -23.51 -15.56 -19.60
N ARG A 71 -24.70 -16.17 -19.69
CA ARG A 71 -24.85 -17.64 -19.62
C ARG A 71 -24.52 -18.34 -20.93
N ASP A 72 -24.63 -17.64 -22.06
CA ASP A 72 -24.20 -18.12 -23.38
C ASP A 72 -23.17 -17.14 -23.94
N VAL A 73 -21.93 -17.23 -23.43
CA VAL A 73 -20.80 -16.53 -24.06
C VAL A 73 -20.20 -17.47 -25.10
N ASP A 74 -20.17 -17.02 -26.35
CA ASP A 74 -19.37 -17.66 -27.40
C ASP A 74 -17.90 -17.57 -27.00
N TRP A 75 -17.26 -18.71 -26.76
CA TRP A 75 -15.89 -18.75 -26.26
C TRP A 75 -14.93 -18.47 -27.41
N ASP A 76 -14.55 -17.19 -27.53
CA ASP A 76 -13.65 -16.70 -28.55
C ASP A 76 -12.44 -15.98 -27.94
N GLN A 77 -11.57 -15.45 -28.81
CA GLN A 77 -10.37 -14.74 -28.36
C GLN A 77 -10.69 -13.52 -27.50
N SER A 78 -11.80 -12.82 -27.77
CA SER A 78 -12.20 -11.64 -27.02
C SER A 78 -12.66 -12.01 -25.60
N ALA A 79 -13.40 -13.12 -25.47
CA ALA A 79 -13.82 -13.69 -24.20
C ALA A 79 -12.62 -14.20 -23.38
N ALA A 80 -11.65 -14.85 -24.03
CA ALA A 80 -10.41 -15.27 -23.39
C ALA A 80 -9.60 -14.08 -22.85
N VAL A 81 -9.39 -13.03 -23.65
CA VAL A 81 -8.73 -11.79 -23.19
C VAL A 81 -9.47 -11.18 -22.01
N HIS A 82 -10.80 -11.11 -22.08
CA HIS A 82 -11.60 -10.52 -21.02
C HIS A 82 -11.50 -11.30 -19.71
N LEU A 83 -11.59 -12.64 -19.78
CA LEU A 83 -11.48 -13.51 -18.62
C LEU A 83 -10.09 -13.38 -17.98
N LEU A 84 -9.03 -13.57 -18.77
CA LEU A 84 -7.64 -13.54 -18.28
C LEU A 84 -7.26 -12.16 -17.72
N GLY A 85 -7.72 -11.07 -18.33
CA GLY A 85 -7.48 -9.72 -17.82
C GLY A 85 -8.20 -9.40 -16.51
N ARG A 86 -9.23 -10.19 -16.14
CA ARG A 86 -9.92 -10.08 -14.85
C ARG A 86 -9.28 -10.95 -13.77
N THR A 87 -8.68 -12.08 -14.15
CA THR A 87 -8.16 -13.07 -13.20
C THR A 87 -6.66 -12.96 -12.98
N MET A 88 -5.90 -12.45 -13.96
CA MET A 88 -4.45 -12.35 -13.90
C MET A 88 -3.98 -10.93 -14.19
N PHE A 89 -2.92 -10.50 -13.52
CA PHE A 89 -2.23 -9.26 -13.85
C PHE A 89 -1.24 -9.52 -15.00
N GLY A 90 -1.45 -8.85 -16.14
CA GLY A 90 -0.50 -8.89 -17.25
C GLY A 90 -0.53 -10.17 -18.08
N SER A 91 -1.72 -10.72 -18.37
CA SER A 91 -1.89 -11.88 -19.27
C SER A 91 -1.14 -11.68 -20.59
N THR A 92 -0.32 -12.65 -20.98
CA THR A 92 0.46 -12.58 -22.22
C THR A 92 -0.34 -13.01 -23.44
N TYR A 93 0.14 -12.67 -24.64
CA TYR A 93 -0.46 -13.15 -25.89
C TYR A 93 -0.51 -14.67 -25.96
N THR A 94 0.51 -15.36 -25.46
CA THR A 94 0.56 -16.82 -25.41
C THR A 94 -0.53 -17.39 -24.50
N ASP A 95 -0.79 -16.77 -23.34
CA ASP A 95 -1.85 -17.20 -22.43
C ASP A 95 -3.23 -17.07 -23.08
N ILE A 96 -3.45 -15.95 -23.77
CA ILE A 96 -4.67 -15.67 -24.52
C ILE A 96 -4.86 -16.69 -25.63
N ASN A 97 -3.82 -16.94 -26.44
CA ASN A 97 -3.88 -17.86 -27.56
C ASN A 97 -4.16 -19.29 -27.09
N ASN A 98 -3.45 -19.76 -26.05
CA ASN A 98 -3.68 -21.07 -25.44
C ASN A 98 -5.12 -21.19 -24.93
N SER A 99 -5.59 -20.17 -24.19
CA SER A 99 -6.95 -20.16 -23.64
C SER A 99 -8.04 -20.13 -24.72
N THR A 100 -7.79 -19.46 -25.84
CA THR A 100 -8.70 -19.41 -26.99
C THR A 100 -8.77 -20.75 -27.71
N SER A 101 -7.64 -21.44 -27.85
CA SER A 101 -7.60 -22.78 -28.44
C SER A 101 -8.18 -23.88 -27.54
N ASP A 102 -8.30 -23.59 -26.24
CA ASP A 102 -8.93 -24.46 -25.25
C ASP A 102 -10.44 -24.18 -25.10
N SER A 103 -11.12 -25.01 -24.30
CA SER A 103 -12.50 -24.75 -23.89
C SER A 103 -12.57 -23.84 -22.66
N LEU A 104 -13.64 -23.04 -22.54
CA LEU A 104 -13.93 -22.23 -21.35
C LEU A 104 -13.80 -23.04 -20.04
N SER A 105 -14.30 -24.27 -20.02
CA SER A 105 -14.23 -25.13 -18.82
C SER A 105 -12.78 -25.45 -18.43
N ASN A 106 -11.92 -25.75 -19.40
CA ASN A 106 -10.51 -26.06 -19.14
C ASN A 106 -9.76 -24.82 -18.65
N THR A 107 -9.99 -23.66 -19.28
CA THR A 107 -9.32 -22.41 -18.91
C THR A 107 -9.73 -21.95 -17.51
N VAL A 108 -11.01 -22.05 -17.18
CA VAL A 108 -11.49 -21.79 -15.81
C VAL A 108 -10.89 -22.78 -14.82
N ASN A 109 -10.82 -24.07 -15.15
CA ASN A 109 -10.19 -25.06 -14.29
C ASN A 109 -8.71 -24.73 -14.04
N THR A 110 -7.97 -24.33 -15.07
CA THR A 110 -6.57 -23.89 -14.95
C THR A 110 -6.44 -22.66 -14.07
N LEU A 111 -7.33 -21.67 -14.21
CA LEU A 111 -7.32 -20.46 -13.37
C LEU A 111 -7.64 -20.74 -11.89
N LEU A 112 -8.41 -21.80 -11.62
CA LEU A 112 -8.78 -22.21 -10.26
C LEU A 112 -7.82 -23.26 -9.68
N GLN A 113 -6.78 -23.66 -10.40
CA GLN A 113 -5.75 -24.55 -9.85
C GLN A 113 -5.02 -23.83 -8.71
N GLU A 114 -4.56 -24.61 -7.75
CA GLU A 114 -3.69 -24.11 -6.68
C GLU A 114 -2.34 -23.75 -7.30
N LEU A 115 -2.02 -22.45 -7.34
CA LEU A 115 -0.70 -21.99 -7.72
C LEU A 115 0.24 -22.08 -6.51
N GLU A 116 1.49 -22.44 -6.78
CA GLU A 116 2.56 -22.30 -5.80
C GLU A 116 2.68 -20.82 -5.41
N THR A 117 2.50 -20.54 -4.13
CA THR A 117 2.73 -19.18 -3.61
C THR A 117 4.21 -18.88 -3.69
N ALA A 118 4.57 -17.71 -4.21
CA ALA A 118 5.96 -17.26 -4.20
C ALA A 118 6.52 -17.34 -2.77
N GLU A 119 7.81 -17.68 -2.67
CA GLU A 119 8.51 -17.64 -1.39
C GLU A 119 8.39 -16.23 -0.79
N PRO A 120 8.18 -16.12 0.54
CA PRO A 120 8.14 -14.82 1.19
C PRO A 120 9.45 -14.08 0.92
N PRO A 121 9.42 -12.75 0.77
CA PRO A 121 10.60 -11.95 0.43
C PRO A 121 11.74 -12.06 1.46
N GLY A 122 11.46 -12.50 2.68
CA GLY A 122 12.46 -12.82 3.69
C GLY A 122 11.85 -13.28 5.00
N ASP A 123 12.72 -13.71 5.92
CA ASP A 123 12.34 -14.24 7.24
C ASP A 123 11.55 -13.24 8.09
N TRP A 124 11.75 -11.93 7.88
CA TRP A 124 11.05 -10.84 8.58
C TRP A 124 9.52 -10.92 8.47
N VAL A 125 9.00 -11.59 7.43
CA VAL A 125 7.54 -11.80 7.26
C VAL A 125 6.98 -12.69 8.37
N ASN A 126 7.79 -13.62 8.88
CA ASN A 126 7.41 -14.59 9.91
C ASN A 126 7.89 -14.17 11.31
N GLU A 127 8.63 -13.07 11.43
CA GLU A 127 9.07 -12.56 12.71
C GLU A 127 7.87 -12.07 13.53
N PRO A 128 7.75 -12.45 14.82
CA PRO A 128 6.72 -11.90 15.67
C PRO A 128 6.93 -10.40 15.86
N PRO A 129 5.85 -9.61 15.99
CA PRO A 129 5.96 -8.19 16.27
C PRO A 129 6.69 -7.97 17.60
N PRO A 130 7.50 -6.90 17.73
CA PRO A 130 8.14 -6.56 19.00
C PRO A 130 7.11 -6.38 20.12
N ALA A 131 7.46 -6.74 21.35
CA ALA A 131 6.61 -6.55 22.52
C ALA A 131 6.57 -5.07 22.95
N TRP A 132 5.94 -4.21 22.14
CA TRP A 132 5.93 -2.74 22.25
C TRP A 132 5.56 -2.18 23.63
N ASP A 133 4.77 -2.92 24.40
CA ASP A 133 4.35 -2.55 25.76
C ASP A 133 5.44 -2.77 26.81
N GLN A 134 6.31 -3.74 26.58
CA GLN A 134 7.38 -4.14 27.51
C GLN A 134 8.68 -3.40 27.23
N LEU A 135 8.87 -2.91 26.00
CA LEU A 135 10.07 -2.16 25.62
C LEU A 135 10.17 -0.83 26.37
N THR A 136 11.40 -0.47 26.71
CA THR A 136 11.78 0.85 27.23
C THR A 136 11.81 1.89 26.11
N TYR A 137 11.91 3.17 26.48
CA TYR A 137 12.00 4.26 25.49
C TYR A 137 13.20 4.08 24.55
N ASP A 138 14.37 3.73 25.11
CA ASP A 138 15.61 3.61 24.34
C ASP A 138 15.56 2.40 23.40
N GLU A 139 14.99 1.27 23.84
CA GLU A 139 14.78 0.10 23.00
C GLU A 139 13.80 0.39 21.86
N VAL A 140 12.71 1.10 22.13
CA VAL A 140 11.77 1.53 21.08
C VAL A 140 12.47 2.42 20.06
N GLN A 141 13.34 3.33 20.50
CA GLN A 141 14.10 4.19 19.59
C GLN A 141 15.09 3.37 18.73
N ALA A 142 15.81 2.42 19.33
CA ALA A 142 16.73 1.54 18.61
C ALA A 142 16.01 0.72 17.52
N VAL A 143 14.81 0.19 17.82
CA VAL A 143 13.99 -0.52 16.83
C VAL A 143 13.57 0.40 15.68
N MET A 144 13.17 1.65 15.98
CA MET A 144 12.82 2.63 14.93
C MET A 144 14.01 2.98 14.03
N GLU A 145 15.20 3.10 14.61
CA GLU A 145 16.44 3.35 13.88
C GLU A 145 16.80 2.16 12.97
N GLN A 146 16.74 0.93 13.49
CA GLN A 146 16.95 -0.29 12.72
C GLN A 146 15.99 -0.41 11.51
N TYR A 147 14.69 -0.17 11.71
CA TYR A 147 13.72 -0.19 10.61
C TYR A 147 14.02 0.86 9.55
N ARG A 148 14.50 2.03 9.95
CA ARG A 148 14.93 3.07 9.02
C ARG A 148 16.15 2.66 8.22
N GLU A 149 17.10 1.93 8.81
CA GLU A 149 18.25 1.37 8.10
C GLU A 149 17.83 0.29 7.09
N TRP A 150 16.87 -0.56 7.45
CA TRP A 150 16.33 -1.54 6.50
C TRP A 150 15.67 -0.87 5.29
N MET A 151 14.90 0.20 5.51
CA MET A 151 14.36 0.98 4.39
C MET A 151 15.46 1.61 3.52
N TRP A 152 16.65 1.86 4.05
CA TRP A 152 17.80 2.34 3.27
C TRP A 152 18.44 1.25 2.43
N GLN A 153 18.51 0.01 2.92
CA GLN A 153 19.09 -1.12 2.17
C GLN A 153 18.22 -1.54 0.97
N ILE A 154 16.92 -1.22 1.01
CA ILE A 154 15.95 -1.55 -0.05
C ILE A 154 15.89 -0.45 -1.14
N ALA A 155 16.35 0.78 -0.85
CA ALA A 155 16.29 1.94 -1.75
C ALA A 155 17.53 2.07 -2.65
#